data_AF-A0A846LMA1-F1
#
_entry.id   AF-A0A846LMA1-F1
#
_cell.length_a   1.000
_cell.length_b   1.000
_cell.length_c   1.000
_cell.angle_alpha   90.00
_cell.angle_beta   90.00
_cell.angle_gamma   90.00
#
_symmetry.space_group_name_H-M   'P 1'
#
loop_
_entity.id
_entity.type
_entity.pdbx_description
1 polymer ?
#
loop_
_entity_poly.entity_id
_entity_poly.type
_entity_poly.pdbx_seq_one_letter_code
_entity_poly.pdbx_strand_id
1 'polypeptide(L)'
;MSGATLAGTTELLRFAVRRDRLRLPIWLLAGGALMATQSTSNQTFYRTPEALAAYRASAGSNAASIAFSGPPVGLDTVAGTVAFEISTSLVVLTVLMAMFTTTRHTRADEEAGRTELVRSAQVGRHAPLVAATVLAALACAGMGVAIAAGAALTGLPVQGSVLLGSATASVGLVFTGVTAVCVQLTGVTRGVYGLVGGVLGVSLVVRAIGDITGSGLSWGSPVGWAQATHPWSADRWWPLLLPLAGTSVLVLAARRLLDRRDLGAGLLQPRPGAATAPRQLSSALGLAWRLHRGALAAWAVGISLLGLVYGGLAESVETLIGDNPDAQVFFQTSSTTDLVDAYLGVTLQMTALMVAGYAVSATIRARSEETSGRAEPVLATGVSRLRWLGSHLTVALLGATALLGLGGLATGVSRAVATGDAGAVLRLAGAALGYTPAVWVVAGLAAALVGAVPSAAAPTAWTVFGLLLVITLFAESFDWPGWVGGLSPLARTPTVPAEEWAAPPLLVLGGLAGALLALGLGAFRRRDLTTA
;
A
#
# COMPACT_ATOMS: atom_id res chain seq x y z
N MET A 1 11.32 -26.77 33.77
CA MET A 1 10.28 -25.71 33.81
C MET A 1 10.01 -25.00 32.47
N SER A 2 10.83 -25.18 31.42
CA SER A 2 10.61 -24.58 30.09
C SER A 2 9.47 -25.22 29.27
N GLY A 3 9.16 -26.51 29.49
CA GLY A 3 8.10 -27.21 28.76
C GLY A 3 6.68 -26.69 29.01
N ALA A 4 6.41 -26.09 30.17
CA ALA A 4 5.09 -25.59 30.54
C ALA A 4 4.69 -24.31 29.79
N THR A 5 5.65 -23.46 29.40
CA THR A 5 5.34 -22.17 28.76
C THR A 5 5.11 -22.27 27.25
N LEU A 6 5.49 -23.39 26.64
CA LEU A 6 5.29 -23.73 25.23
C LEU A 6 4.27 -24.88 25.03
N ALA A 7 3.60 -25.31 26.09
CA ALA A 7 2.55 -26.31 26.00
C ALA A 7 1.46 -25.84 25.01
N GLY A 8 1.03 -26.74 24.11
CA GLY A 8 0.01 -26.44 23.10
C GLY A 8 0.49 -25.74 21.82
N THR A 9 1.77 -25.37 21.68
CA THR A 9 2.28 -24.70 20.45
C THR A 9 2.02 -25.50 19.18
N THR A 10 2.24 -26.82 19.19
CA THR A 10 2.05 -27.66 18.01
C THR A 10 0.59 -27.71 17.57
N GLU A 11 -0.35 -27.78 18.50
CA GLU A 11 -1.78 -27.79 18.19
C GLU A 11 -2.25 -26.42 17.67
N LEU A 12 -1.78 -25.33 18.28
CA LEU A 12 -2.05 -23.99 17.77
C LEU A 12 -1.48 -23.79 16.37
N LEU A 13 -0.27 -24.29 16.10
CA LEU A 13 0.35 -24.22 14.77
C LEU A 13 -0.47 -25.02 13.75
N ARG A 14 -0.84 -26.27 14.06
CA ARG A 14 -1.70 -27.10 13.20
C ARG A 14 -3.04 -26.42 12.91
N PHE A 15 -3.67 -25.85 13.93
CA PHE A 15 -4.90 -25.09 13.78
C PHE A 15 -4.71 -23.87 12.87
N ALA A 16 -3.65 -23.10 13.09
CA ALA A 16 -3.35 -21.91 12.30
C ALA A 16 -3.08 -22.25 10.82
N VAL A 17 -2.34 -23.34 10.54
CA VAL A 17 -2.14 -23.87 9.18
C VAL A 17 -3.47 -24.24 8.53
N ARG A 18 -4.37 -24.95 9.24
CA ARG A 18 -5.70 -25.30 8.71
C ARG A 18 -6.54 -24.06 8.42
N ARG A 19 -6.49 -23.07 9.30
CA ARG A 19 -7.25 -21.81 9.18
C ARG A 19 -6.77 -20.95 8.00
N ASP A 20 -5.49 -21.06 7.64
CA ASP A 20 -4.88 -20.28 6.58
C ASP A 20 -4.58 -21.10 5.31
N ARG A 21 -5.14 -22.32 5.18
CA ARG A 21 -4.95 -23.26 4.06
C ARG A 21 -5.30 -22.73 2.67
N LEU A 22 -6.16 -21.70 2.59
CA LEU A 22 -6.46 -21.02 1.33
C LEU A 22 -5.64 -19.74 1.21
N ARG A 23 -5.57 -18.99 2.30
CA ARG A 23 -4.95 -17.66 2.33
C ARG A 23 -3.46 -17.71 2.03
N LEU A 24 -2.69 -18.58 2.69
CA LEU A 24 -1.24 -18.64 2.49
C LEU A 24 -0.89 -19.10 1.08
N PRO A 25 -1.45 -20.19 0.53
CA PRO A 25 -1.19 -20.56 -0.86
C PRO A 25 -1.51 -19.45 -1.86
N ILE A 26 -2.57 -18.67 -1.66
CA ILE A 26 -2.87 -17.51 -2.54
C ILE A 26 -1.73 -16.49 -2.53
N TRP A 27 -1.16 -16.17 -1.36
CA TRP A 27 0.01 -15.29 -1.29
C TRP A 27 1.21 -15.88 -2.03
N LEU A 28 1.52 -17.16 -1.80
CA LEU A 28 2.64 -17.83 -2.43
C LEU A 28 2.50 -17.87 -3.96
N LEU A 29 1.31 -18.22 -4.44
CA LEU A 29 0.97 -18.23 -5.86
C LEU A 29 1.06 -16.83 -6.45
N ALA A 30 0.56 -15.80 -5.75
CA ALA A 30 0.67 -14.41 -6.21
C ALA A 30 2.13 -13.97 -6.35
N GLY A 31 3.00 -14.29 -5.37
CA GLY A 31 4.43 -13.95 -5.45
C GLY A 31 5.16 -14.69 -6.55
N GLY A 32 4.93 -16.01 -6.68
CA GLY A 32 5.52 -16.82 -7.75
C GLY A 32 5.04 -16.40 -9.14
N ALA A 33 3.74 -16.12 -9.30
CA ALA A 33 3.16 -15.64 -10.55
C ALA A 33 3.68 -14.24 -10.91
N LEU A 34 3.79 -13.33 -9.94
CA LEU A 34 4.34 -12.00 -10.16
C LEU A 34 5.80 -12.08 -10.66
N MET A 35 6.61 -12.95 -10.07
CA MET A 35 7.98 -13.20 -10.52
C MET A 35 8.03 -13.78 -11.94
N ALA A 36 7.20 -14.79 -12.23
CA ALA A 36 7.15 -15.42 -13.55
C ALA A 36 6.69 -14.44 -14.64
N THR A 37 5.67 -13.62 -14.36
CA THR A 37 5.20 -12.58 -15.26
C THR A 37 6.30 -11.55 -15.54
N GLN A 38 6.94 -11.00 -14.50
CA GLN A 38 8.02 -10.04 -14.69
C GLN A 38 9.18 -10.64 -15.49
N SER A 39 9.59 -11.86 -15.16
CA SER A 39 10.67 -12.54 -15.87
C SER A 39 10.35 -12.73 -17.36
N THR A 40 9.12 -13.13 -17.69
CA THR A 40 8.69 -13.34 -19.08
C THR A 40 8.60 -12.01 -19.85
N SER A 41 8.05 -10.97 -19.22
CA SER A 41 7.99 -9.62 -19.79
C SER A 41 9.40 -9.10 -20.09
N ASN A 42 10.33 -9.17 -19.13
CA ASN A 42 11.69 -8.65 -19.31
C ASN A 42 12.48 -9.42 -20.37
N GLN A 43 12.31 -10.73 -20.45
CA GLN A 43 12.92 -11.54 -21.53
C GLN A 43 12.37 -11.17 -22.91
N THR A 44 11.14 -10.69 -22.98
CA THR A 44 10.52 -10.22 -24.22
C THR A 44 11.02 -8.82 -24.59
N PHE A 45 11.02 -7.89 -23.64
CA PHE A 45 11.39 -6.48 -23.87
C PHE A 45 12.91 -6.26 -24.01
N TYR A 46 13.74 -7.00 -23.28
CA TYR A 46 15.21 -6.82 -23.24
C TYR A 46 15.96 -7.93 -23.98
N ARG A 47 15.34 -8.48 -25.03
CA ARG A 47 15.91 -9.59 -25.81
C ARG A 47 17.21 -9.23 -26.54
N THR A 48 17.35 -7.98 -26.96
CA THR A 48 18.51 -7.52 -27.74
C THR A 48 19.53 -6.78 -26.85
N PRO A 49 20.84 -6.90 -27.15
CA PRO A 49 21.88 -6.14 -26.43
C PRO A 49 21.64 -4.63 -26.46
N GLU A 50 21.10 -4.11 -27.56
CA GLU A 50 20.81 -2.68 -27.73
C GLU A 50 19.69 -2.22 -26.78
N ALA A 51 18.60 -3.00 -26.66
CA ALA A 51 17.49 -2.69 -25.74
C ALA A 51 17.95 -2.71 -24.28
N LEU A 52 18.82 -3.67 -23.92
CA LEU A 52 19.38 -3.78 -22.57
C LEU A 52 20.35 -2.63 -22.26
N ALA A 53 21.16 -2.20 -23.23
CA ALA A 53 22.04 -1.05 -23.09
C ALA A 53 21.25 0.26 -22.94
N ALA A 54 20.19 0.44 -23.73
CA ALA A 54 19.29 1.59 -23.62
C ALA A 54 18.60 1.64 -22.26
N TYR A 55 18.13 0.49 -21.75
CA TYR A 55 17.55 0.38 -20.41
C TYR A 55 18.57 0.72 -19.32
N ARG A 56 19.81 0.22 -19.41
CA ARG A 56 20.85 0.56 -18.42
C ARG A 56 21.14 2.05 -18.40
N ALA A 57 21.24 2.68 -19.58
CA ALA A 57 21.50 4.11 -19.68
C ALA A 57 20.38 4.94 -19.01
N SER A 58 19.12 4.53 -19.18
CA SER A 58 17.96 5.24 -18.61
C SER A 58 17.70 4.93 -17.15
N ALA A 59 17.68 3.65 -16.76
CA ALA A 59 17.35 3.24 -15.39
C ALA A 59 18.52 3.37 -14.42
N GLY A 60 19.77 3.19 -14.90
CA GLY A 60 20.96 3.20 -14.06
C GLY A 60 21.43 4.59 -13.63
N SER A 61 21.02 5.64 -14.34
CA SER A 61 21.35 7.04 -14.05
C SER A 61 20.23 7.78 -13.31
N ASN A 62 19.03 7.19 -13.24
CA ASN A 62 17.84 7.82 -12.71
C ASN A 62 17.67 7.58 -11.20
N ALA A 63 17.79 8.64 -10.41
CA ALA A 63 17.66 8.60 -8.96
C ALA A 63 16.30 8.04 -8.49
N ALA A 64 15.22 8.28 -9.23
CA ALA A 64 13.90 7.74 -8.88
C ALA A 64 13.81 6.23 -9.17
N SER A 65 14.37 5.75 -10.28
CA SER A 65 14.48 4.31 -10.55
C SER A 65 15.29 3.61 -9.46
N ILE A 66 16.41 4.20 -9.05
CA ILE A 66 17.26 3.68 -7.95
C ILE A 66 16.48 3.68 -6.62
N ALA A 67 15.73 4.75 -6.32
CA ALA A 67 14.92 4.82 -5.11
C ALA A 67 13.88 3.69 -5.03
N PHE A 68 13.21 3.34 -6.13
CA PHE A 68 12.19 2.28 -6.14
C PHE A 68 12.79 0.88 -6.21
N SER A 69 13.75 0.66 -7.09
CA SER A 69 14.26 -0.67 -7.44
C SER A 69 15.46 -1.08 -6.60
N GLY A 70 16.30 -0.13 -6.19
CA GLY A 70 17.57 -0.38 -5.50
C GLY A 70 18.78 0.06 -6.30
N PRO A 71 19.99 -0.30 -5.88
CA PRO A 71 21.21 0.05 -6.61
C PRO A 71 21.20 -0.64 -7.99
N PRO A 72 21.64 0.06 -9.06
CA PRO A 72 21.58 -0.44 -10.44
C PRO A 72 22.68 -1.47 -10.72
N VAL A 73 22.57 -2.63 -10.09
CA VAL A 73 23.56 -3.71 -10.16
C VAL A 73 23.05 -4.84 -11.06
N GLY A 74 23.92 -5.37 -11.92
CA GLY A 74 23.59 -6.52 -12.76
C GLY A 74 22.72 -6.20 -13.98
N LEU A 75 22.54 -4.91 -14.31
CA LEU A 75 21.81 -4.46 -15.51
C LEU A 75 22.48 -4.86 -16.84
N ASP A 76 23.60 -5.59 -16.77
CA ASP A 76 24.29 -6.27 -17.88
C ASP A 76 23.61 -7.54 -18.36
N THR A 77 22.64 -8.02 -17.61
CA THR A 77 21.92 -9.25 -17.93
C THR A 77 20.43 -9.06 -17.74
N VAL A 78 19.64 -9.79 -18.53
CA VAL A 78 18.18 -9.83 -18.35
C VAL A 78 17.80 -10.33 -16.96
N ALA A 79 18.55 -11.29 -16.40
CA ALA A 79 18.29 -11.80 -15.05
C ALA A 79 18.49 -10.71 -13.98
N GLY A 80 19.53 -9.89 -14.11
CA GLY A 80 19.77 -8.77 -13.20
C GLY A 80 18.76 -7.64 -13.36
N THR A 81 18.27 -7.33 -14.58
CA THR A 81 17.19 -6.35 -14.75
C THR A 81 15.88 -6.83 -14.14
N VAL A 82 15.57 -8.12 -14.26
CA VAL A 82 14.43 -8.73 -13.54
C VAL A 82 14.57 -8.53 -12.03
N ALA A 83 15.73 -8.84 -11.46
CA ALA A 83 15.98 -8.64 -10.04
C ALA A 83 15.79 -7.18 -9.61
N PHE A 84 16.34 -6.26 -10.39
CA PHE A 84 16.27 -4.82 -10.13
C PHE A 84 14.81 -4.36 -10.05
N GLU A 85 13.98 -4.70 -11.03
CA GLU A 85 12.60 -4.20 -11.10
C GLU A 85 11.66 -4.85 -10.08
N ILE A 86 11.81 -6.15 -9.82
CA ILE A 86 10.79 -6.91 -9.10
C ILE A 86 11.03 -6.99 -7.59
N SER A 87 12.27 -6.80 -7.14
CA SER A 87 12.69 -7.09 -5.75
C SER A 87 11.87 -6.34 -4.71
N THR A 88 11.67 -5.03 -4.89
CA THR A 88 10.92 -4.21 -3.93
C THR A 88 9.46 -4.66 -3.84
N SER A 89 8.82 -4.96 -4.98
CA SER A 89 7.44 -5.45 -5.04
C SER A 89 7.27 -6.78 -4.30
N LEU A 90 8.18 -7.74 -4.53
CA LEU A 90 8.17 -9.02 -3.83
C LEU A 90 8.43 -8.87 -2.33
N VAL A 91 9.35 -7.96 -1.94
CA VAL A 91 9.61 -7.66 -0.54
C VAL A 91 8.36 -7.08 0.15
N VAL A 92 7.71 -6.08 -0.45
CA VAL A 92 6.49 -5.50 0.11
C VAL A 92 5.39 -6.54 0.24
N LEU A 93 5.17 -7.35 -0.80
CA LEU A 93 4.20 -8.45 -0.78
C LEU A 93 4.47 -9.43 0.38
N THR A 94 5.73 -9.83 0.54
CA THR A 94 6.17 -10.78 1.58
C THR A 94 6.04 -10.19 2.99
N VAL A 95 6.39 -8.91 3.16
CA VAL A 95 6.24 -8.19 4.43
C VAL A 95 4.77 -8.07 4.82
N LEU A 96 3.88 -7.73 3.89
CA LEU A 96 2.44 -7.67 4.14
C LEU A 96 1.88 -9.04 4.55
N MET A 97 2.26 -10.10 3.84
CA MET A 97 1.90 -11.48 4.21
C MET A 97 2.36 -11.82 5.63
N ALA A 98 3.63 -11.58 5.96
CA ALA A 98 4.22 -11.86 7.27
C ALA A 98 3.51 -11.07 8.38
N MET A 99 3.30 -9.76 8.18
CA MET A 99 2.61 -8.87 9.09
C MET A 99 1.18 -9.33 9.35
N PHE A 100 0.40 -9.59 8.30
CA PHE A 100 -1.00 -9.98 8.47
C PHE A 100 -1.17 -11.41 9.01
N THR A 101 -0.22 -12.31 8.76
CA THR A 101 -0.26 -13.68 9.31
C THR A 101 0.08 -13.64 10.80
N THR A 102 1.16 -12.97 11.17
CA THR A 102 1.58 -12.83 12.57
C THR A 102 0.51 -12.13 13.41
N THR A 103 -0.06 -11.03 12.92
CA THR A 103 -1.07 -10.25 13.65
C THR A 103 -2.39 -11.03 13.81
N ARG A 104 -2.81 -11.78 12.79
CA ARG A 104 -4.05 -12.58 12.79
C ARG A 104 -4.06 -13.64 13.89
N HIS A 105 -2.94 -14.33 14.08
CA HIS A 105 -2.80 -15.41 15.08
C HIS A 105 -2.22 -14.93 16.41
N THR A 106 -2.14 -13.61 16.63
CA THR A 106 -1.75 -13.01 17.91
C THR A 106 -2.76 -11.94 18.32
N ARG A 107 -2.50 -10.67 18.00
CA ARG A 107 -3.26 -9.51 18.48
C ARG A 107 -4.72 -9.54 18.04
N ALA A 108 -5.04 -10.04 16.85
CA ALA A 108 -6.41 -10.07 16.36
C ALA A 108 -7.28 -11.10 17.10
N ASP A 109 -6.71 -12.27 17.45
CA ASP A 109 -7.43 -13.26 18.26
C ASP A 109 -7.53 -12.79 19.72
N GLU A 110 -6.54 -12.05 20.21
CA GLU A 110 -6.55 -11.49 21.57
C GLU A 110 -7.49 -10.29 21.71
N GLU A 111 -7.57 -9.38 20.73
CA GLU A 111 -8.57 -8.29 20.67
C GLU A 111 -10.00 -8.81 20.54
N ALA A 112 -10.19 -9.98 19.91
CA ALA A 112 -11.48 -10.64 19.80
C ALA A 112 -11.86 -11.50 21.02
N GLY A 113 -11.08 -11.47 22.12
CA GLY A 113 -11.32 -12.26 23.33
C GLY A 113 -11.09 -13.77 23.20
N ARG A 114 -10.76 -14.28 22.00
CA ARG A 114 -10.59 -15.71 21.73
C ARG A 114 -9.37 -16.28 22.44
N THR A 115 -8.32 -15.48 22.60
CA THR A 115 -7.09 -15.89 23.30
C THR A 115 -7.34 -16.22 24.78
N GLU A 116 -8.33 -15.59 25.43
CA GLU A 116 -8.66 -15.90 26.84
C GLU A 116 -9.22 -17.31 26.98
N LEU A 117 -10.14 -17.70 26.10
CA LEU A 117 -10.70 -19.05 26.04
C LEU A 117 -9.65 -20.10 25.68
N VAL A 118 -8.71 -19.78 24.80
CA VAL A 118 -7.61 -20.69 24.45
C VAL A 118 -6.64 -20.85 25.63
N ARG A 119 -6.40 -19.79 26.39
CA ARG A 119 -5.50 -19.81 27.56
C ARG A 119 -6.11 -20.42 28.82
N SER A 120 -7.41 -20.67 28.86
CA SER A 120 -8.02 -21.45 29.94
C SER A 120 -7.77 -22.96 29.80
N ALA A 121 -7.37 -23.41 28.61
CA ALA A 121 -6.87 -24.78 28.37
C ALA A 121 -5.38 -24.91 28.76
N GLN A 122 -4.80 -26.10 28.56
CA GLN A 122 -3.36 -26.37 28.79
C GLN A 122 -2.45 -25.72 27.73
N VAL A 123 -2.54 -24.39 27.59
CA VAL A 123 -1.77 -23.60 26.64
C VAL A 123 -0.81 -22.68 27.40
N GLY A 124 0.47 -22.84 27.14
CA GLY A 124 1.52 -22.03 27.77
C GLY A 124 1.49 -20.57 27.28
N ARG A 125 1.97 -19.64 28.12
CA ARG A 125 1.96 -18.19 27.85
C ARG A 125 2.61 -17.82 26.51
N HIS A 126 3.69 -18.50 26.11
CA HIS A 126 4.43 -18.21 24.89
C HIS A 126 3.90 -18.95 23.66
N ALA A 127 3.04 -19.95 23.85
CA ALA A 127 2.63 -20.84 22.79
C ALA A 127 1.94 -20.13 21.61
N PRO A 128 1.02 -19.14 21.80
CA PRO A 128 0.43 -18.41 20.69
C PRO A 128 1.44 -17.59 19.88
N LEU A 129 2.35 -16.90 20.58
CA LEU A 129 3.38 -16.08 19.91
C LEU A 129 4.31 -16.96 19.08
N VAL A 130 4.80 -18.07 19.64
CA VAL A 130 5.69 -19.00 18.93
C VAL A 130 4.98 -19.69 17.77
N ALA A 131 3.74 -20.14 17.94
CA ALA A 131 2.97 -20.74 16.85
C ALA A 131 2.79 -19.75 15.69
N ALA A 132 2.47 -18.49 15.98
CA ALA A 132 2.30 -17.45 14.97
C ALA A 132 3.61 -17.10 14.25
N THR A 133 4.72 -16.94 14.97
CA THR A 133 6.02 -16.62 14.35
C THR A 133 6.57 -17.79 13.54
N VAL A 134 6.39 -19.03 14.00
CA VAL A 134 6.76 -20.23 13.23
C VAL A 134 5.93 -20.33 11.96
N LEU A 135 4.61 -20.11 12.02
CA LEU A 135 3.76 -20.11 10.83
C LEU A 135 4.19 -19.04 9.83
N ALA A 136 4.44 -17.82 10.29
CA ALA A 136 4.89 -16.73 9.44
C ALA A 136 6.27 -17.01 8.84
N ALA A 137 7.18 -17.64 9.59
CA ALA A 137 8.48 -18.06 9.08
C ALA A 137 8.37 -19.14 8.00
N LEU A 138 7.51 -20.14 8.20
CA LEU A 138 7.21 -21.16 7.18
C LEU A 138 6.59 -20.53 5.93
N ALA A 139 5.70 -19.56 6.10
CA ALA A 139 5.12 -18.81 4.98
C ALA A 139 6.18 -18.00 4.22
N CYS A 140 7.11 -17.34 4.92
CA CYS A 140 8.22 -16.62 4.28
C CYS A 140 9.14 -17.57 3.50
N ALA A 141 9.48 -18.73 4.08
CA ALA A 141 10.24 -19.75 3.36
C ALA A 141 9.50 -20.27 2.13
N GLY A 142 8.20 -20.54 2.25
CA GLY A 142 7.33 -20.91 1.14
C GLY A 142 7.28 -19.84 0.05
N MET A 143 7.31 -18.56 0.42
CA MET A 143 7.36 -17.45 -0.52
C MET A 143 8.69 -17.42 -1.27
N GLY A 144 9.81 -17.61 -0.56
CA GLY A 144 11.12 -17.73 -1.18
C GLY A 144 11.19 -18.87 -2.19
N VAL A 145 10.61 -20.03 -1.85
CA VAL A 145 10.50 -21.17 -2.77
C VAL A 145 9.61 -20.83 -3.98
N ALA A 146 8.47 -20.19 -3.78
CA ALA A 146 7.56 -19.82 -4.87
C ALA A 146 8.20 -18.81 -5.85
N ILE A 147 8.93 -17.82 -5.33
CA ILE A 147 9.69 -16.85 -6.14
C ILE A 147 10.81 -17.56 -6.91
N ALA A 148 11.60 -18.40 -6.24
CA ALA A 148 12.68 -19.15 -6.88
C ALA A 148 12.14 -20.09 -7.98
N ALA A 149 11.02 -20.75 -7.73
CA ALA A 149 10.34 -21.59 -8.70
C ALA A 149 9.82 -20.77 -9.88
N GLY A 150 9.15 -19.64 -9.63
CA GLY A 150 8.66 -18.75 -10.69
C GLY A 150 9.77 -18.25 -11.62
N ALA A 151 10.94 -17.93 -11.06
CA ALA A 151 12.12 -17.53 -11.82
C ALA A 151 12.79 -18.70 -12.59
N ALA A 152 12.90 -19.87 -11.96
CA ALA A 152 13.50 -21.04 -12.60
C ALA A 152 12.62 -21.59 -13.74
N LEU A 153 11.28 -21.56 -13.57
CA LEU A 153 10.32 -22.02 -14.58
C LEU A 153 10.34 -21.16 -15.85
N THR A 154 10.76 -19.90 -15.77
CA THR A 154 10.92 -19.01 -16.92
C THR A 154 12.32 -19.08 -17.54
N GLY A 155 13.18 -20.00 -17.10
CA GLY A 155 14.51 -20.25 -17.67
C GLY A 155 15.66 -19.47 -17.03
N LEU A 156 15.44 -18.73 -15.94
CA LEU A 156 16.54 -18.03 -15.25
C LEU A 156 17.42 -19.01 -14.45
N PRO A 157 18.73 -18.72 -14.28
CA PRO A 157 19.65 -19.60 -13.54
C PRO A 157 19.19 -19.88 -12.12
N VAL A 158 19.12 -21.16 -11.74
CA VAL A 158 18.55 -21.64 -10.47
C VAL A 158 19.24 -21.03 -9.25
N GLN A 159 20.57 -20.89 -9.27
CA GLN A 159 21.31 -20.36 -8.13
C GLN A 159 20.87 -18.94 -7.74
N GLY A 160 20.81 -18.02 -8.72
CA GLY A 160 20.33 -16.66 -8.48
C GLY A 160 18.84 -16.62 -8.15
N SER A 161 18.03 -17.54 -8.72
CA SER A 161 16.60 -17.68 -8.38
C SER A 161 16.39 -18.04 -6.91
N VAL A 162 17.16 -19.00 -6.39
CA VAL A 162 17.11 -19.37 -4.96
C VAL A 162 17.62 -18.24 -4.09
N LEU A 163 18.66 -17.52 -4.51
CA LEU A 163 19.18 -16.38 -3.77
C LEU A 163 18.17 -15.23 -3.69
N LEU A 164 17.52 -14.86 -4.79
CA LEU A 164 16.44 -13.86 -4.79
C LEU A 164 15.32 -14.28 -3.84
N GLY A 165 14.83 -15.52 -3.97
CA GLY A 165 13.79 -16.05 -3.10
C GLY A 165 14.18 -16.03 -1.62
N SER A 166 15.43 -16.40 -1.31
CA SER A 166 15.98 -16.40 0.05
C SER A 166 16.11 -14.97 0.60
N ALA A 167 16.58 -14.03 -0.22
CA ALA A 167 16.68 -12.62 0.12
C ALA A 167 15.31 -12.03 0.46
N THR A 168 14.31 -12.24 -0.40
CA THR A 168 12.93 -11.80 -0.13
C THR A 168 12.35 -12.44 1.14
N ALA A 169 12.49 -13.75 1.29
CA ALA A 169 12.01 -14.49 2.46
C ALA A 169 12.63 -13.95 3.76
N SER A 170 13.92 -13.62 3.74
CA SER A 170 14.65 -13.11 4.90
C SER A 170 14.12 -11.77 5.39
N VAL A 171 13.67 -10.87 4.49
CA VAL A 171 13.01 -9.62 4.89
C VAL A 171 11.66 -9.91 5.55
N GLY A 172 10.91 -10.87 5.00
CA GLY A 172 9.67 -11.35 5.63
C GLY A 172 9.88 -11.87 7.06
N LEU A 173 11.00 -12.55 7.32
CA LEU A 173 11.38 -12.99 8.67
C LEU A 173 11.65 -11.79 9.60
N VAL A 174 12.39 -10.79 9.16
CA VAL A 174 12.64 -9.57 9.95
C VAL A 174 11.31 -8.91 10.31
N PHE A 175 10.40 -8.76 9.35
CA PHE A 175 9.08 -8.16 9.60
C PHE A 175 8.13 -9.05 10.39
N THR A 176 8.32 -10.36 10.40
CA THR A 176 7.69 -11.28 11.38
C THR A 176 8.15 -10.91 12.79
N GLY A 177 9.45 -10.69 12.99
CA GLY A 177 10.02 -10.22 14.26
C GLY A 177 9.53 -8.84 14.67
N VAL A 178 9.52 -7.86 13.75
CA VAL A 178 8.98 -6.51 14.00
C VAL A 178 7.52 -6.59 14.40
N THR A 179 6.72 -7.36 13.67
CA THR A 179 5.29 -7.56 14.00
C THR A 179 5.14 -8.22 15.37
N ALA A 180 5.95 -9.23 15.68
CA ALA A 180 5.96 -9.90 16.98
C ALA A 180 6.25 -8.94 18.15
N VAL A 181 7.09 -7.92 17.95
CA VAL A 181 7.33 -6.83 18.91
C VAL A 181 6.11 -5.91 18.97
N CYS A 182 5.62 -5.41 17.84
CA CYS A 182 4.50 -4.46 17.78
C CYS A 182 3.21 -5.00 18.41
N VAL A 183 2.92 -6.30 18.28
CA VAL A 183 1.73 -6.93 18.91
C VAL A 183 1.79 -6.95 20.45
N GLN A 184 2.99 -6.77 21.04
CA GLN A 184 3.16 -6.59 22.48
C GLN A 184 2.97 -5.12 22.90
N LEU A 185 3.30 -4.19 22.00
CA LEU A 185 3.27 -2.76 22.28
C LEU A 185 1.84 -2.21 22.30
N THR A 186 0.98 -2.61 21.37
CA THR A 186 -0.38 -2.04 21.26
C THR A 186 -1.46 -3.07 21.57
N GLY A 187 -2.52 -2.65 22.26
CA GLY A 187 -3.71 -3.49 22.54
C GLY A 187 -4.67 -3.67 21.35
N VAL A 188 -4.46 -2.94 20.24
CA VAL A 188 -5.36 -2.94 19.08
C VAL A 188 -4.65 -3.33 17.79
N THR A 189 -5.29 -4.17 16.97
CA THR A 189 -4.75 -4.69 15.70
C THR A 189 -4.38 -3.58 14.72
N ARG A 190 -5.20 -2.51 14.67
CA ARG A 190 -4.91 -1.34 13.82
C ARG A 190 -3.61 -0.63 14.23
N GLY A 191 -3.29 -0.60 15.52
CA GLY A 191 -2.04 -0.02 16.04
C GLY A 191 -0.82 -0.81 15.57
N VAL A 192 -0.92 -2.14 15.55
CA VAL A 192 0.14 -3.03 15.03
C VAL A 192 0.42 -2.72 13.56
N TYR A 193 -0.61 -2.70 12.71
CA TYR A 193 -0.41 -2.41 11.28
C TYR A 193 0.20 -1.03 11.03
N GLY A 194 -0.22 -0.01 11.79
CA GLY A 194 0.37 1.33 11.70
C GLY A 194 1.85 1.37 12.07
N LEU A 195 2.24 0.70 13.16
CA LEU A 195 3.65 0.64 13.58
C LEU A 195 4.52 -0.15 12.60
N VAL A 196 4.07 -1.35 12.20
CA VAL A 196 4.83 -2.19 11.27
C VAL A 196 4.95 -1.53 9.90
N GLY A 197 3.87 -0.92 9.40
CA GLY A 197 3.87 -0.13 8.16
C GLY A 197 4.79 1.08 8.25
N GLY A 198 4.83 1.78 9.40
CA GLY A 198 5.78 2.87 9.65
C GLY A 198 7.23 2.39 9.60
N VAL A 199 7.55 1.26 10.23
CA VAL A 199 8.89 0.66 10.18
C VAL A 199 9.26 0.27 8.75
N LEU A 200 8.32 -0.29 7.97
CA LEU A 200 8.53 -0.58 6.54
C LEU A 200 8.82 0.68 5.73
N GLY A 201 8.00 1.72 5.89
CA GLY A 201 8.19 3.00 5.21
C GLY A 201 9.54 3.63 5.52
N VAL A 202 9.91 3.72 6.80
CA VAL A 202 11.23 4.22 7.21
C VAL A 202 12.36 3.37 6.64
N SER A 203 12.22 2.03 6.65
CA SER A 203 13.22 1.12 6.08
C SER A 203 13.41 1.34 4.59
N LEU A 204 12.33 1.60 3.83
CA LEU A 204 12.41 1.88 2.40
C LEU A 204 13.01 3.26 2.11
N VAL A 205 12.69 4.28 2.90
CA VAL A 205 13.27 5.63 2.76
C VAL A 205 14.77 5.65 3.09
N VAL A 206 15.17 5.04 4.21
CA VAL A 206 16.58 4.95 4.62
C VAL A 206 17.39 4.21 3.55
N ARG A 207 16.84 3.12 3.01
CA ARG A 207 17.42 2.38 1.89
C ARG A 207 17.56 3.27 0.66
N ALA A 208 16.47 3.88 0.20
CA ALA A 208 16.47 4.70 -1.01
C ALA A 208 17.48 5.85 -0.94
N ILE A 209 17.56 6.56 0.18
CA ILE A 209 18.55 7.61 0.40
C ILE A 209 19.98 7.02 0.34
N GLY A 210 20.20 5.88 0.99
CA GLY A 210 21.48 5.18 0.95
C GLY A 210 21.90 4.79 -0.47
N ASP A 211 20.98 4.24 -1.25
CA ASP A 211 21.21 3.79 -2.63
C ASP A 211 21.49 4.98 -3.57
N ILE A 212 20.73 6.08 -3.46
CA ILE A 212 20.93 7.29 -4.27
C ILE A 212 22.27 7.97 -3.94
N THR A 213 22.61 8.06 -2.66
CA THR A 213 23.84 8.74 -2.22
C THR A 213 25.09 7.87 -2.30
N GLY A 214 24.94 6.57 -2.58
CA GLY A 214 26.02 5.59 -2.53
C GLY A 214 26.61 5.41 -1.13
N SER A 215 25.86 5.75 -0.07
CA SER A 215 26.34 5.74 1.31
C SER A 215 26.02 4.42 2.04
N GLY A 216 26.73 4.16 3.14
CA GLY A 216 26.46 3.01 4.01
C GLY A 216 25.09 3.03 4.70
N LEU A 217 24.27 4.09 4.52
CA LEU A 217 22.92 4.20 5.07
C LEU A 217 21.99 3.08 4.59
N SER A 218 22.19 2.52 3.40
CA SER A 218 21.39 1.41 2.88
C SER A 218 21.48 0.16 3.79
N TRP A 219 22.61 -0.03 4.48
CA TRP A 219 22.80 -1.09 5.48
C TRP A 219 22.04 -0.85 6.79
N GLY A 220 21.44 0.32 6.99
CA GLY A 220 20.50 0.58 8.09
C GLY A 220 19.11 -0.03 7.87
N SER A 221 18.85 -0.58 6.68
CA SER A 221 17.56 -1.14 6.29
C SER A 221 17.64 -2.66 6.10
N PRO A 222 16.67 -3.44 6.64
CA PRO A 222 16.59 -4.86 6.35
C PRO A 222 16.35 -5.16 4.87
N VAL A 223 15.75 -4.21 4.13
CA VAL A 223 15.58 -4.32 2.68
C VAL A 223 16.92 -4.13 1.96
N GLY A 224 17.79 -3.24 2.46
CA GLY A 224 19.15 -3.06 1.94
C GLY A 224 20.03 -4.29 2.14
N TRP A 225 19.90 -5.01 3.27
CA TRP A 225 20.60 -6.30 3.47
C TRP A 225 20.25 -7.33 2.41
N ALA A 226 18.96 -7.43 2.05
CA ALA A 226 18.50 -8.32 1.01
C ALA A 226 19.01 -7.89 -0.39
N GLN A 227 19.02 -6.59 -0.69
CA GLN A 227 19.55 -6.08 -1.96
C GLN A 227 21.06 -6.29 -2.10
N ALA A 228 21.82 -6.22 -1.00
CA ALA A 228 23.26 -6.47 -1.00
C ALA A 228 23.66 -7.90 -1.41
N THR A 229 22.69 -8.81 -1.55
CA THR A 229 22.91 -10.17 -2.07
C THR A 229 23.18 -10.21 -3.57
N HIS A 230 22.69 -9.22 -4.33
CA HIS A 230 22.93 -9.07 -5.77
C HIS A 230 22.72 -10.37 -6.58
N PRO A 231 21.49 -10.92 -6.61
CA PRO A 231 21.20 -12.17 -7.33
C PRO A 231 21.46 -12.04 -8.83
N TRP A 232 22.00 -13.11 -9.43
CA TRP A 232 22.43 -13.19 -10.83
C TRP A 232 23.54 -12.21 -11.24
N SER A 233 24.25 -11.61 -10.28
CA SER A 233 25.44 -10.82 -10.54
C SER A 233 26.61 -11.25 -9.65
N ALA A 234 26.65 -10.79 -8.39
CA ALA A 234 27.71 -11.16 -7.46
C ALA A 234 27.34 -12.36 -6.56
N ASP A 235 26.06 -12.73 -6.47
CA ASP A 235 25.51 -13.84 -5.70
C ASP A 235 26.08 -13.96 -4.26
N ARG A 236 26.00 -12.87 -3.50
CA ARG A 236 26.50 -12.78 -2.13
C ARG A 236 25.48 -13.36 -1.14
N TRP A 237 25.81 -14.50 -0.54
CA TRP A 237 24.93 -15.16 0.44
C TRP A 237 25.07 -14.63 1.87
N TRP A 238 26.26 -14.13 2.24
CA TRP A 238 26.55 -13.70 3.61
C TRP A 238 25.63 -12.58 4.14
N PRO A 239 25.09 -11.63 3.33
CA PRO A 239 24.19 -10.60 3.84
C PRO A 239 22.91 -11.18 4.45
N LEU A 240 22.51 -12.41 4.10
CA LEU A 240 21.37 -13.12 4.68
C LEU A 240 21.57 -13.45 6.17
N LEU A 241 22.79 -13.41 6.69
CA LEU A 241 23.05 -13.59 8.12
C LEU A 241 22.50 -12.42 8.95
N LEU A 242 22.47 -11.20 8.40
CA LEU A 242 21.95 -10.01 9.07
C LEU A 242 20.44 -10.09 9.35
N PRO A 243 19.56 -10.40 8.39
CA PRO A 243 18.13 -10.56 8.66
C PRO A 243 17.83 -11.75 9.58
N LEU A 244 18.61 -12.84 9.53
CA LEU A 244 18.46 -13.96 10.47
C LEU A 244 18.82 -13.55 11.91
N ALA A 245 19.92 -12.82 12.09
CA ALA A 245 20.33 -12.28 13.39
C ALA A 245 19.30 -11.26 13.90
N GLY A 246 18.88 -10.31 13.05
CA GLY A 246 17.88 -9.30 13.37
C GLY A 246 16.53 -9.93 13.77
N THR A 247 16.07 -10.93 13.03
CA THR A 247 14.84 -11.68 13.37
C THR A 247 14.96 -12.34 14.73
N SER A 248 16.09 -12.99 15.02
CA SER A 248 16.33 -13.66 16.30
C SER A 248 16.28 -12.68 17.47
N VAL A 249 16.94 -11.52 17.33
CA VAL A 249 16.91 -10.44 18.33
C VAL A 249 15.49 -9.91 18.54
N LEU A 250 14.74 -9.66 17.46
CA LEU A 250 13.36 -9.15 17.53
C LEU A 250 12.40 -10.16 18.17
N VAL A 251 12.51 -11.45 17.85
CA VAL A 251 11.68 -12.50 18.47
C VAL A 251 12.00 -12.64 19.97
N LEU A 252 13.28 -12.56 20.34
CA LEU A 252 13.68 -12.55 21.75
C LEU A 252 13.15 -11.32 22.49
N ALA A 253 13.21 -10.14 21.86
CA ALA A 253 12.63 -8.91 22.41
C ALA A 253 11.10 -9.05 22.58
N ALA A 254 10.40 -9.55 21.57
CA ALA A 254 8.96 -9.81 21.63
C ALA A 254 8.58 -10.74 22.78
N ARG A 255 9.36 -11.81 23.00
CA ARG A 255 9.17 -12.71 24.14
C ARG A 255 9.36 -12.00 25.49
N ARG A 256 10.43 -11.21 25.63
CA ARG A 256 10.70 -10.44 26.87
C ARG A 256 9.63 -9.40 27.16
N LEU A 257 9.08 -8.77 26.12
CA LEU A 257 7.95 -7.85 26.24
C LEU A 257 6.67 -8.59 26.65
N LEU A 258 6.42 -9.76 26.06
CA LEU A 258 5.29 -10.62 26.42
C LEU A 258 5.34 -11.03 27.90
N ASP A 259 6.54 -11.26 28.47
CA ASP A 259 6.71 -11.61 29.89
C ASP A 259 6.29 -10.50 30.86
N ARG A 260 6.35 -9.24 30.41
CA ARG A 260 6.04 -8.04 31.21
C ARG A 260 4.63 -7.51 31.02
N ARG A 261 3.90 -7.97 30.00
CA ARG A 261 2.53 -7.50 29.72
C ARG A 261 1.47 -8.47 30.24
N ASP A 262 0.34 -7.90 30.65
CA ASP A 262 -0.86 -8.65 30.94
C ASP A 262 -1.63 -9.00 29.66
N LEU A 263 -2.53 -9.98 29.76
CA LEU A 263 -3.39 -10.38 28.65
C LEU A 263 -4.38 -9.26 28.32
N GLY A 264 -4.61 -9.01 27.03
CA GLY A 264 -5.49 -7.93 26.56
C GLY A 264 -4.81 -6.55 26.58
N ALA A 265 -3.79 -6.35 27.41
CA ALA A 265 -3.07 -5.08 27.52
C ALA A 265 -1.93 -4.96 26.49
N GLY A 266 -1.76 -3.75 25.94
CA GLY A 266 -0.52 -3.34 25.27
C GLY A 266 0.41 -2.63 26.25
N LEU A 267 1.73 -2.75 26.07
CA LEU A 267 2.70 -2.02 26.89
C LEU A 267 2.62 -0.49 26.71
N LEU A 268 2.23 -0.04 25.52
CA LEU A 268 1.84 1.35 25.28
C LEU A 268 0.40 1.52 25.76
N GLN A 269 0.29 1.84 27.05
CA GLN A 269 -1.00 2.12 27.66
C GLN A 269 -1.66 3.31 26.97
N PRO A 270 -2.98 3.25 26.71
CA PRO A 270 -3.73 4.42 26.28
C PRO A 270 -3.52 5.52 27.32
N ARG A 271 -3.00 6.67 26.89
CA ARG A 271 -2.92 7.83 27.79
C ARG A 271 -4.33 8.18 28.26
N PRO A 272 -4.55 8.43 29.57
CA PRO A 272 -5.78 9.07 30.02
C PRO A 272 -5.92 10.32 29.14
N GLY A 273 -7.02 10.45 28.41
CA GLY A 273 -7.24 11.61 27.56
C GLY A 273 -7.18 12.90 28.39
N ALA A 274 -7.18 14.05 27.73
CA ALA A 274 -7.30 15.33 28.44
C ALA A 274 -8.53 15.29 29.37
N ALA A 275 -8.37 15.82 30.59
CA ALA A 275 -9.43 15.86 31.60
C ALA A 275 -10.69 16.60 31.11
N THR A 276 -10.52 17.52 30.16
CA THR A 276 -11.59 18.22 29.48
C THR A 276 -11.55 17.92 27.99
N ALA A 277 -12.72 17.65 27.41
CA ALA A 277 -12.84 17.49 25.96
C ALA A 277 -12.73 18.86 25.28
N PRO A 278 -11.89 19.03 24.23
CA PRO A 278 -11.87 20.25 23.45
C PRO A 278 -13.23 20.48 22.77
N ARG A 279 -13.62 21.74 22.58
CA ARG A 279 -14.90 22.12 21.95
C ARG A 279 -15.17 21.42 20.62
N GLN A 280 -14.12 21.07 19.86
CA GLN A 280 -14.29 20.35 18.59
C GLN A 280 -15.00 19.00 18.77
N LEU A 281 -14.78 18.30 19.88
CA LEU A 281 -15.40 17.00 20.18
C LEU A 281 -16.85 17.11 20.69
N SER A 282 -17.43 18.31 20.81
CA SER A 282 -18.85 18.48 21.09
C SER A 282 -19.75 18.24 19.86
N SER A 283 -19.14 18.02 18.69
CA SER A 283 -19.84 17.83 17.42
C SER A 283 -19.52 16.46 16.79
N ALA A 284 -20.49 15.91 16.06
CA ALA A 284 -20.29 14.69 15.26
C ALA A 284 -19.13 14.85 14.26
N LEU A 285 -18.96 16.04 13.67
CA LEU A 285 -17.87 16.36 12.75
C LEU A 285 -16.50 16.33 13.41
N GLY A 286 -16.35 16.88 14.62
CA GLY A 286 -15.07 16.80 15.32
C GLY A 286 -14.72 15.37 15.74
N LEU A 287 -15.71 14.55 16.10
CA LEU A 287 -15.49 13.13 16.34
C LEU A 287 -15.06 12.40 15.05
N ALA A 288 -15.77 12.63 13.94
CA ALA A 288 -15.41 12.06 12.64
C ALA A 288 -14.00 12.47 12.20
N TRP A 289 -13.64 13.75 12.35
CA TRP A 289 -12.28 14.23 12.08
C TRP A 289 -11.23 13.53 12.94
N ARG A 290 -11.46 13.43 14.26
CA ARG A 290 -10.54 12.74 15.17
C ARG A 290 -10.33 11.27 14.78
N LEU A 291 -11.39 10.61 14.33
CA LEU A 291 -11.31 9.24 13.86
C LEU A 291 -10.50 9.16 12.56
N HIS A 292 -10.73 10.04 11.60
CA HIS A 292 -10.15 9.99 10.25
C HIS A 292 -8.73 10.53 10.12
N ARG A 293 -8.34 11.52 10.94
CA ARG A 293 -7.06 12.24 10.81
C ARG A 293 -5.82 11.36 10.70
N GLY A 294 -5.79 10.22 11.40
CA GLY A 294 -4.65 9.30 11.35
C GLY A 294 -4.51 8.60 9.99
N ALA A 295 -5.64 8.16 9.42
CA ALA A 295 -5.66 7.58 8.08
C ALA A 295 -5.35 8.65 7.04
N LEU A 296 -5.98 9.84 7.13
CA LEU A 296 -5.71 10.95 6.23
C LEU A 296 -4.24 11.37 6.24
N ALA A 297 -3.60 11.44 7.41
CA ALA A 297 -2.18 11.75 7.52
C ALA A 297 -1.29 10.68 6.86
N ALA A 298 -1.61 9.40 7.04
CA ALA A 298 -0.87 8.31 6.40
C ALA A 298 -0.98 8.36 4.87
N TRP A 299 -2.20 8.60 4.35
CA TRP A 299 -2.42 8.81 2.92
C TRP A 299 -1.74 10.08 2.40
N ALA A 300 -1.73 11.18 3.17
CA ALA A 300 -1.03 12.40 2.78
C ALA A 300 0.46 12.15 2.62
N VAL A 301 1.10 11.45 3.56
CA VAL A 301 2.51 11.07 3.41
C VAL A 301 2.73 10.22 2.16
N GLY A 302 1.92 9.19 1.93
CA GLY A 302 2.04 8.32 0.74
C GLY A 302 1.86 9.08 -0.58
N ILE A 303 0.82 9.90 -0.68
CA ILE A 303 0.52 10.70 -1.88
C ILE A 303 1.56 11.79 -2.12
N SER A 304 2.05 12.47 -1.06
CA SER A 304 3.16 13.43 -1.20
C SER A 304 4.42 12.76 -1.72
N LEU A 305 4.83 11.63 -1.13
CA LEU A 305 6.03 10.91 -1.56
C LEU A 305 5.91 10.46 -3.03
N LEU A 306 4.74 9.94 -3.41
CA LEU A 306 4.47 9.55 -4.79
C LEU A 306 4.52 10.75 -5.75
N GLY A 307 3.89 11.87 -5.38
CA GLY A 307 3.91 13.10 -6.17
C GLY A 307 5.33 13.62 -6.36
N LEU A 308 6.15 13.66 -5.29
CA LEU A 308 7.56 14.05 -5.39
C LEU A 308 8.32 13.17 -6.39
N VAL A 309 8.11 11.86 -6.33
CA VAL A 309 8.73 10.93 -7.29
C VAL A 309 8.30 11.21 -8.72
N TYR A 310 6.99 11.32 -8.98
CA TYR A 310 6.49 11.57 -10.33
C TYR A 310 6.98 12.90 -10.90
N GLY A 311 7.06 13.94 -10.06
CA GLY A 311 7.58 15.24 -10.47
C GLY A 311 9.07 15.20 -10.83
N GLY A 312 9.88 14.49 -10.05
CA GLY A 312 11.32 14.31 -10.34
C GLY A 312 11.58 13.49 -11.60
N LEU A 313 10.75 12.48 -11.87
CA LEU A 313 10.83 11.67 -13.09
C LEU A 313 10.49 12.43 -14.38
N ALA A 314 9.81 13.57 -14.29
CA ALA A 314 9.42 14.34 -15.47
C ALA A 314 10.64 14.88 -16.24
N GLU A 315 11.73 15.22 -15.55
CA GLU A 315 13.01 15.60 -16.17
C GLU A 315 13.65 14.43 -16.92
N SER A 316 13.55 13.21 -16.38
CA SER A 316 14.03 12.01 -17.06
C SER A 316 13.27 11.76 -18.36
N VAL A 317 11.97 12.03 -18.42
CA VAL A 317 11.18 11.94 -19.67
C VAL A 317 11.64 12.98 -20.68
N GLU A 318 11.89 14.21 -20.23
CA GLU A 318 12.37 15.32 -21.07
C GLU A 318 13.74 15.02 -21.69
N THR A 319 14.67 14.51 -20.89
CA THR A 319 16.05 14.18 -21.32
C THR A 319 16.13 12.89 -22.15
N LEU A 320 15.41 11.83 -21.77
CA LEU A 320 15.47 10.55 -22.48
C LEU A 320 14.78 10.57 -23.85
N ILE A 321 13.77 11.42 -24.03
CA ILE A 321 12.99 11.49 -25.27
C ILE A 321 13.36 12.71 -26.12
N GLY A 322 13.76 13.83 -25.51
CA GLY A 322 14.23 15.03 -26.22
C GLY A 322 15.39 14.74 -27.16
N ASP A 323 16.28 13.81 -26.77
CA ASP A 323 17.47 13.42 -27.52
C ASP A 323 17.25 12.19 -28.43
N ASN A 324 16.04 11.60 -28.48
CA ASN A 324 15.76 10.39 -29.26
C ASN A 324 14.73 10.63 -30.38
N PRO A 325 15.17 10.75 -31.65
CA PRO A 325 14.30 10.99 -32.80
C PRO A 325 13.24 9.91 -33.02
N ASP A 326 13.56 8.65 -32.73
CA ASP A 326 12.65 7.51 -32.94
C ASP A 326 11.48 7.53 -31.94
N ALA A 327 11.72 8.03 -30.73
CA ALA A 327 10.69 8.18 -29.70
C ALA A 327 9.70 9.30 -30.05
N GLN A 328 10.15 10.42 -30.62
CA GLN A 328 9.28 11.51 -31.07
C GLN A 328 8.36 11.08 -32.22
N VAL A 329 8.87 10.26 -33.14
CA VAL A 329 8.09 9.67 -34.24
C VAL A 329 7.07 8.65 -33.72
N PHE A 330 7.44 7.82 -32.73
CA PHE A 330 6.56 6.82 -32.13
C PHE A 330 5.34 7.42 -31.42
N PHE A 331 5.53 8.52 -30.68
CA PHE A 331 4.44 9.18 -29.96
C PHE A 331 3.64 10.18 -30.80
N GLN A 332 4.00 10.39 -32.08
CA GLN A 332 3.34 11.33 -33.00
C GLN A 332 3.18 12.76 -32.44
N THR A 333 4.03 13.14 -31.50
CA THR A 333 3.97 14.43 -30.81
C THR A 333 4.90 15.44 -31.49
N SER A 334 4.38 16.65 -31.69
CA SER A 334 5.08 17.75 -32.36
C SER A 334 6.18 18.38 -31.49
N SER A 335 6.19 18.15 -30.17
CA SER A 335 7.18 18.72 -29.24
C SER A 335 7.43 17.87 -27.99
N THR A 336 8.63 18.03 -27.38
CA THR A 336 8.99 17.45 -26.08
C THR A 336 8.08 17.93 -24.94
N THR A 337 7.56 19.15 -25.03
CA THR A 337 6.63 19.73 -24.05
C THR A 337 5.32 18.93 -23.99
N ASP A 338 4.79 18.54 -25.15
CA ASP A 338 3.53 17.78 -25.24
C ASP A 338 3.67 16.40 -24.58
N LEU A 339 4.84 15.76 -24.72
CA LEU A 339 5.15 14.47 -24.09
C LEU A 339 5.25 14.56 -22.57
N VAL A 340 5.91 15.61 -22.08
CA VAL A 340 6.04 15.84 -20.65
C VAL A 340 4.69 16.16 -20.03
N ASP A 341 3.86 16.96 -20.71
CA ASP A 341 2.50 17.27 -20.26
C ASP A 341 1.59 16.04 -20.33
N ALA A 342 1.75 15.16 -21.32
CA ALA A 342 1.10 13.83 -21.38
C ALA A 342 1.48 12.95 -20.20
N TYR A 343 2.79 12.80 -19.92
CA TYR A 343 3.29 12.07 -18.76
C TYR A 343 2.74 12.64 -17.43
N LEU A 344 2.74 13.97 -17.27
CA LEU A 344 2.19 14.63 -16.09
C LEU A 344 0.67 14.41 -15.98
N GLY A 345 -0.06 14.45 -17.09
CA GLY A 345 -1.49 14.15 -17.12
C GLY A 345 -1.79 12.73 -16.63
N VAL A 346 -1.06 11.74 -17.12
CA VAL A 346 -1.20 10.33 -16.72
C VAL A 346 -0.82 10.14 -15.25
N THR A 347 0.29 10.72 -14.78
CA THR A 347 0.71 10.58 -13.37
C THR A 347 -0.26 11.25 -12.40
N LEU A 348 -0.87 12.38 -12.77
CA LEU A 348 -1.95 12.99 -11.99
C LEU A 348 -3.22 12.12 -12.00
N GLN A 349 -3.55 11.49 -13.13
CA GLN A 349 -4.66 10.52 -13.19
C GLN A 349 -4.41 9.32 -12.27
N MET A 350 -3.19 8.77 -12.24
CA MET A 350 -2.79 7.70 -11.33
C MET A 350 -2.84 8.14 -9.86
N THR A 351 -2.43 9.37 -9.58
CA THR A 351 -2.57 9.97 -8.24
C THR A 351 -4.04 10.07 -7.84
N ALA A 352 -4.91 10.52 -8.75
CA ALA A 352 -6.34 10.59 -8.51
C ALA A 352 -6.98 9.21 -8.28
N LEU A 353 -6.53 8.18 -9.01
CA LEU A 353 -6.91 6.79 -8.77
C LEU A 353 -6.52 6.35 -7.34
N MET A 354 -5.31 6.65 -6.87
CA MET A 354 -4.93 6.34 -5.48
C MET A 354 -5.77 7.08 -4.45
N VAL A 355 -6.08 8.36 -4.69
CA VAL A 355 -6.96 9.13 -3.82
C VAL A 355 -8.41 8.61 -3.84
N ALA A 356 -8.88 8.03 -4.94
CA ALA A 356 -10.16 7.32 -4.97
C ALA A 356 -10.17 6.12 -4.02
N GLY A 357 -9.05 5.41 -3.86
CA GLY A 357 -8.87 4.37 -2.85
C GLY A 357 -8.99 4.90 -1.41
N TYR A 358 -8.40 6.07 -1.13
CA TYR A 358 -8.64 6.77 0.14
C TYR A 358 -10.13 7.07 0.31
N ALA A 359 -10.80 7.65 -0.70
CA ALA A 359 -12.19 8.04 -0.63
C ALA A 359 -13.13 6.85 -0.34
N VAL A 360 -12.87 5.68 -0.94
CA VAL A 360 -13.56 4.41 -0.63
C VAL A 360 -13.33 4.01 0.83
N SER A 361 -12.07 3.94 1.27
CA SER A 361 -11.72 3.52 2.63
C SER A 361 -12.28 4.45 3.71
N ALA A 362 -12.25 5.77 3.47
CA ALA A 362 -12.79 6.78 4.37
C ALA A 362 -14.32 6.74 4.41
N THR A 363 -14.99 6.47 3.29
CA THR A 363 -16.45 6.36 3.27
C THR A 363 -16.95 5.12 4.00
N ILE A 364 -16.30 3.96 3.78
CA ILE A 364 -16.66 2.69 4.44
C ILE A 364 -16.32 2.72 5.95
N ARG A 365 -15.49 3.66 6.42
CA ARG A 365 -15.22 3.86 7.84
C ARG A 365 -16.51 3.96 8.67
N ALA A 366 -17.52 4.68 8.19
CA ALA A 366 -18.80 4.79 8.89
C ALA A 366 -19.42 3.41 9.13
N ARG A 367 -19.38 2.53 8.12
CA ARG A 367 -19.83 1.14 8.24
C ARG A 367 -19.04 0.35 9.29
N SER A 368 -17.73 0.57 9.39
CA SER A 368 -16.89 -0.07 10.41
C SER A 368 -17.21 0.41 11.83
N GLU A 369 -17.63 1.67 12.00
CA GLU A 369 -18.09 2.18 13.29
C GLU A 369 -19.46 1.59 13.65
N GLU A 370 -20.36 1.47 12.67
CA GLU A 370 -21.67 0.83 12.83
C GLU A 370 -21.56 -0.65 13.25
N THR A 371 -20.87 -1.46 12.45
CA THR A 371 -20.71 -2.92 12.69
C THR A 371 -19.93 -3.28 13.96
N SER A 372 -19.25 -2.31 14.55
CA SER A 372 -18.49 -2.50 15.80
C SER A 372 -19.24 -2.02 17.04
N GLY A 373 -20.53 -1.67 16.91
CA GLY A 373 -21.37 -1.16 18.01
C GLY A 373 -21.00 0.25 18.46
N ARG A 374 -20.03 0.93 17.82
CA ARG A 374 -19.59 2.28 18.23
C ARG A 374 -20.52 3.39 17.75
N ALA A 375 -21.35 3.14 16.74
CA ALA A 375 -22.32 4.11 16.26
C ALA A 375 -23.52 4.28 17.21
N GLU A 376 -23.95 3.21 17.89
CA GLU A 376 -25.16 3.21 18.74
C GLU A 376 -25.07 4.19 19.91
N PRO A 377 -23.98 4.25 20.72
CA PRO A 377 -23.89 5.20 21.82
C PRO A 377 -23.96 6.66 21.35
N VAL A 378 -23.49 6.95 20.14
CA VAL A 378 -23.53 8.30 19.56
C VAL A 378 -24.94 8.62 19.07
N LEU A 379 -25.59 7.69 18.39
CA LEU A 379 -26.95 7.87 17.85
C LEU A 379 -28.04 7.83 18.93
N ALA A 380 -27.75 7.30 20.12
CA ALA A 380 -28.59 7.39 21.30
C ALA A 380 -28.60 8.79 21.94
N THR A 381 -27.68 9.68 21.54
CA THR A 381 -27.68 11.09 21.94
C THR A 381 -28.52 11.95 20.99
N GLY A 382 -28.51 13.29 21.13
CA GLY A 382 -29.21 14.21 20.22
C GLY A 382 -28.64 14.31 18.78
N VAL A 383 -27.75 13.41 18.37
CA VAL A 383 -27.16 13.41 17.02
C VAL A 383 -28.04 12.62 16.05
N SER A 384 -28.57 13.29 15.02
CA SER A 384 -29.36 12.61 13.98
C SER A 384 -28.49 11.70 13.08
N ARG A 385 -29.10 10.66 12.52
CA ARG A 385 -28.45 9.73 11.58
C ARG A 385 -27.80 10.44 10.39
N LEU A 386 -28.47 11.46 9.84
CA LEU A 386 -27.94 12.28 8.75
C LEU A 386 -26.73 13.11 9.18
N ARG A 387 -26.76 13.71 10.37
CA ARG A 387 -25.63 14.48 10.90
C ARG A 387 -24.43 13.57 11.15
N TRP A 388 -24.66 12.36 11.65
CA TRP A 388 -23.62 11.38 11.88
C TRP A 388 -22.97 10.91 10.57
N LEU A 389 -23.74 10.36 9.62
CA LEU A 389 -23.17 9.89 8.35
C LEU A 389 -22.59 11.04 7.53
N GLY A 390 -23.31 12.17 7.46
CA GLY A 390 -22.85 13.38 6.78
C GLY A 390 -21.49 13.85 7.29
N SER A 391 -21.24 13.78 8.61
CA SER A 391 -19.95 14.16 9.19
C SER A 391 -18.79 13.27 8.72
N HIS A 392 -19.00 11.96 8.58
CA HIS A 392 -18.00 11.06 8.01
C HIS A 392 -17.75 11.33 6.54
N LEU A 393 -18.82 11.58 5.77
CA LEU A 393 -18.73 11.91 4.34
C LEU A 393 -18.02 13.24 4.10
N THR A 394 -18.29 14.27 4.91
CA THR A 394 -17.59 15.56 4.81
C THR A 394 -16.08 15.38 4.96
N VAL A 395 -15.64 14.59 5.94
CA VAL A 395 -14.20 14.33 6.14
C VAL A 395 -13.61 13.49 5.01
N ALA A 396 -14.36 12.53 4.47
CA ALA A 396 -13.92 11.72 3.33
C ALA A 396 -13.75 12.58 2.06
N LEU A 397 -14.74 13.42 1.74
CA LEU A 397 -14.74 14.28 0.55
C LEU A 397 -13.67 15.37 0.64
N LEU A 398 -13.63 16.12 1.75
CA LEU A 398 -12.61 17.17 1.95
C LEU A 398 -11.21 16.59 2.06
N GLY A 399 -11.06 15.44 2.73
CA GLY A 399 -9.77 14.74 2.79
C GLY A 399 -9.29 14.31 1.41
N ALA A 400 -10.17 13.79 0.57
CA ALA A 400 -9.83 13.39 -0.80
C ALA A 400 -9.42 14.60 -1.65
N THR A 401 -10.17 15.70 -1.60
CA THR A 401 -9.81 16.95 -2.28
C THR A 401 -8.46 17.49 -1.80
N ALA A 402 -8.20 17.47 -0.49
CA ALA A 402 -6.93 17.89 0.07
C ALA A 402 -5.77 17.01 -0.40
N LEU A 403 -5.96 15.69 -0.49
CA LEU A 403 -4.95 14.76 -0.99
C LEU A 403 -4.66 14.97 -2.48
N LEU A 404 -5.66 15.27 -3.32
CA LEU A 404 -5.44 15.62 -4.73
C LEU A 404 -4.56 16.87 -4.85
N GLY A 405 -4.93 17.94 -4.15
CA GLY A 405 -4.15 19.18 -4.16
C GLY A 405 -2.73 18.96 -3.65
N LEU A 406 -2.56 18.19 -2.56
CA LEU A 406 -1.27 17.86 -1.98
C LEU A 406 -0.40 16.98 -2.89
N GLY A 407 -1.00 16.03 -3.62
CA GLY A 407 -0.31 15.23 -4.64
C GLY A 407 0.18 16.11 -5.80
N GLY A 408 -0.68 16.96 -6.35
CA GLY A 408 -0.30 17.90 -7.41
C GLY A 408 0.74 18.92 -6.97
N LEU A 409 0.65 19.43 -5.73
CA LEU A 409 1.66 20.30 -5.13
C LEU A 409 3.01 19.58 -5.01
N ALA A 410 3.02 18.33 -4.53
CA ALA A 410 4.25 17.55 -4.40
C ALA A 410 4.92 17.31 -5.77
N THR A 411 4.13 16.92 -6.78
CA THR A 411 4.61 16.78 -8.17
C THR A 411 5.17 18.08 -8.71
N GLY A 412 4.44 19.19 -8.53
CA GLY A 412 4.86 20.50 -8.99
C GLY A 412 6.09 21.04 -8.27
N VAL A 413 6.23 20.81 -6.95
CA VAL A 413 7.44 21.18 -6.19
C VAL A 413 8.65 20.40 -6.70
N SER A 414 8.53 19.08 -6.87
CA SER A 414 9.66 18.30 -7.35
C SER A 414 10.06 18.68 -8.78
N ARG A 415 9.09 18.96 -9.65
CA ARG A 415 9.36 19.45 -11.01
C ARG A 415 10.03 20.82 -10.98
N ALA A 416 9.52 21.75 -10.18
CA ALA A 416 10.09 23.09 -10.06
C ALA A 416 11.53 23.07 -9.54
N VAL A 417 11.85 22.15 -8.62
CA VAL A 417 13.21 21.95 -8.12
C VAL A 417 14.12 21.37 -9.20
N ALA A 418 13.63 20.44 -10.01
CA ALA A 418 14.39 19.79 -11.08
C ALA A 418 14.66 20.74 -12.27
N THR A 419 13.64 21.45 -12.74
CA THR A 419 13.70 22.22 -14.01
C THR A 419 13.77 23.73 -13.82
N GLY A 420 13.56 24.24 -12.62
CA GLY A 420 13.45 25.69 -12.34
C GLY A 420 12.11 26.32 -12.68
N ASP A 421 11.12 25.57 -13.20
CA ASP A 421 9.77 26.08 -13.50
C ASP A 421 8.91 26.21 -12.22
N ALA A 422 9.01 27.35 -11.54
CA ALA A 422 8.17 27.65 -10.37
C ALA A 422 6.66 27.67 -10.68
N GLY A 423 6.27 27.92 -11.94
CA GLY A 423 4.88 27.91 -12.38
C GLY A 423 4.24 26.52 -12.33
N ALA A 424 5.05 25.46 -12.40
CA ALA A 424 4.60 24.07 -12.30
C ALA A 424 3.86 23.77 -10.98
N VAL A 425 4.24 24.42 -9.87
CA VAL A 425 3.69 24.12 -8.54
C VAL A 425 2.18 24.31 -8.49
N LEU A 426 1.70 25.52 -8.81
CA LEU A 426 0.28 25.83 -8.76
C LEU A 426 -0.48 25.24 -9.95
N ARG A 427 0.17 25.15 -11.12
CA ARG A 427 -0.41 24.53 -12.33
C ARG A 427 -0.77 23.06 -12.09
N LEU A 428 0.16 22.26 -11.57
CA LEU A 428 -0.07 20.83 -11.32
C LEU A 428 -0.98 20.59 -10.11
N ALA A 429 -0.94 21.45 -9.09
CA ALA A 429 -1.93 21.42 -8.02
C ALA A 429 -3.36 21.68 -8.53
N GLY A 430 -3.54 22.67 -9.41
CA GLY A 430 -4.82 22.97 -10.06
C GLY A 430 -5.30 21.83 -10.96
N ALA A 431 -4.41 21.27 -11.77
CA ALA A 431 -4.70 20.12 -12.61
C ALA A 431 -5.16 18.90 -11.79
N ALA A 432 -4.47 18.60 -10.68
CA ALA A 432 -4.85 17.51 -9.78
C ALA A 432 -6.22 17.74 -9.13
N LEU A 433 -6.53 18.99 -8.73
CA LEU A 433 -7.85 19.35 -8.18
C LEU A 433 -8.98 19.19 -9.22
N GLY A 434 -8.68 19.23 -10.51
CA GLY A 434 -9.63 18.91 -11.59
C GLY A 434 -10.26 17.52 -11.46
N TYR A 435 -9.57 16.56 -10.84
CA TYR A 435 -10.08 15.21 -10.58
C TYR A 435 -11.04 15.12 -9.38
N THR A 436 -11.29 16.23 -8.67
CA THR A 436 -12.17 16.23 -7.47
C THR A 436 -13.55 15.65 -7.74
N PRO A 437 -14.29 16.05 -8.79
CA PRO A 437 -15.61 15.51 -9.07
C PRO A 437 -15.59 14.01 -9.35
N ALA A 438 -14.59 13.51 -10.08
CA ALA A 438 -14.43 12.09 -10.37
C ALA A 438 -14.23 11.26 -9.09
N VAL A 439 -13.35 11.71 -8.19
CA VAL A 439 -13.11 11.04 -6.91
C VAL A 439 -14.35 11.10 -6.01
N TRP A 440 -15.09 12.21 -6.04
CA TRP A 440 -16.35 12.33 -5.32
C TRP A 440 -17.45 11.42 -5.84
N VAL A 441 -17.48 11.08 -7.14
CA VAL A 441 -18.38 10.04 -7.67
C VAL A 441 -18.07 8.69 -7.03
N VAL A 442 -16.79 8.31 -6.91
CA VAL A 442 -16.38 7.06 -6.26
C VAL A 442 -16.76 7.05 -4.78
N ALA A 443 -16.54 8.16 -4.07
CA ALA A 443 -16.97 8.33 -2.69
C ALA A 443 -18.50 8.25 -2.53
N GLY A 444 -19.23 8.92 -3.43
CA GLY A 444 -20.69 8.93 -3.48
C GLY A 444 -21.26 7.54 -3.72
N LEU A 445 -20.66 6.74 -4.61
CA LEU A 445 -21.05 5.35 -4.84
C LEU A 445 -20.86 4.52 -3.57
N ALA A 446 -19.71 4.64 -2.91
CA ALA A 446 -19.48 3.96 -1.62
C ALA A 446 -20.50 4.41 -0.56
N ALA A 447 -20.87 5.70 -0.54
CA ALA A 447 -21.88 6.24 0.38
C ALA A 447 -23.28 5.69 0.09
N ALA A 448 -23.65 5.60 -1.19
CA ALA A 448 -24.90 4.98 -1.65
C ALA A 448 -24.97 3.52 -1.21
N LEU A 449 -23.89 2.77 -1.38
CA LEU A 449 -23.80 1.38 -0.95
C LEU A 449 -23.89 1.23 0.58
N VAL A 450 -23.17 2.07 1.35
CA VAL A 450 -23.26 2.07 2.83
C VAL A 450 -24.67 2.43 3.30
N GLY A 451 -25.36 3.31 2.58
CA GLY A 451 -26.73 3.72 2.86
C GLY A 451 -27.78 2.66 2.52
N ALA A 452 -27.65 2.00 1.37
CA ALA A 452 -28.68 1.12 0.80
C ALA A 452 -28.44 -0.37 1.05
N VAL A 453 -27.20 -0.86 0.92
CA VAL A 453 -26.86 -2.30 1.00
C VAL A 453 -25.63 -2.50 1.91
N PRO A 454 -25.77 -2.29 3.22
CA PRO A 454 -24.64 -2.17 4.14
C PRO A 454 -23.78 -3.43 4.27
N SER A 455 -24.35 -4.63 4.06
CA SER A 455 -23.62 -5.91 4.10
C SER A 455 -22.67 -6.06 2.91
N ALA A 456 -23.06 -5.59 1.72
CA ALA A 456 -22.27 -5.67 0.50
C ALA A 456 -21.42 -4.41 0.24
N ALA A 457 -21.58 -3.35 1.04
CA ALA A 457 -20.96 -2.06 0.74
C ALA A 457 -19.44 -2.13 0.61
N ALA A 458 -18.76 -2.79 1.54
CA ALA A 458 -17.31 -2.93 1.51
C ALA A 458 -16.81 -3.76 0.31
N PRO A 459 -17.25 -5.01 0.09
CA PRO A 459 -16.77 -5.79 -1.05
C PRO A 459 -17.13 -5.13 -2.38
N THR A 460 -18.35 -4.63 -2.57
CA THR A 460 -18.78 -4.02 -3.83
C THR A 460 -18.00 -2.74 -4.15
N ALA A 461 -17.80 -1.85 -3.17
CA ALA A 461 -17.03 -0.63 -3.41
C ALA A 461 -15.56 -0.91 -3.76
N TRP A 462 -14.93 -1.90 -3.12
CA TRP A 462 -13.57 -2.32 -3.46
C TRP A 462 -13.49 -3.04 -4.81
N THR A 463 -14.49 -3.83 -5.18
CA THR A 463 -14.58 -4.44 -6.53
C THR A 463 -14.71 -3.36 -7.60
N VAL A 464 -15.56 -2.35 -7.40
CA VAL A 464 -15.69 -1.23 -8.35
C VAL A 464 -14.37 -0.45 -8.43
N PHE A 465 -13.73 -0.16 -7.31
CA PHE A 465 -12.40 0.45 -7.31
C PHE A 465 -11.36 -0.38 -8.08
N GLY A 466 -11.32 -1.70 -7.85
CA GLY A 466 -10.45 -2.61 -8.58
C GLY A 466 -10.72 -2.61 -10.09
N LEU A 467 -11.98 -2.56 -10.49
CA LEU A 467 -12.38 -2.43 -11.89
C LEU A 467 -11.91 -1.09 -12.48
N LEU A 468 -12.07 0.03 -11.75
CA LEU A 468 -11.56 1.33 -12.18
C LEU A 468 -10.03 1.32 -12.34
N LEU A 469 -9.31 0.65 -11.44
CA LEU A 469 -7.87 0.47 -11.56
C LEU A 469 -7.50 -0.32 -12.83
N VAL A 470 -8.21 -1.41 -13.13
CA VAL A 470 -7.98 -2.18 -14.35
C VAL A 470 -8.28 -1.35 -15.60
N ILE A 471 -9.41 -0.63 -15.62
CA ILE A 471 -9.77 0.26 -16.73
C ILE A 471 -8.68 1.31 -16.93
N THR A 472 -8.29 2.02 -15.87
CA THR A 472 -7.31 3.11 -15.96
C THR A 472 -5.92 2.63 -16.38
N LEU A 473 -5.52 1.39 -16.04
CA LEU A 473 -4.21 0.86 -16.42
C LEU A 473 -4.19 0.15 -17.78
N PHE A 474 -5.31 -0.44 -18.21
CA PHE A 474 -5.29 -1.40 -19.32
C PHE A 474 -6.39 -1.20 -20.37
N ALA A 475 -7.23 -0.16 -20.28
CA ALA A 475 -8.31 0.03 -21.26
C ALA A 475 -7.81 0.06 -22.71
N GLU A 476 -6.68 0.74 -22.95
CA GLU A 476 -6.05 0.81 -24.28
C GLU A 476 -5.37 -0.51 -24.67
N SER A 477 -4.79 -1.23 -23.70
CA SER A 477 -4.08 -2.48 -23.97
C SER A 477 -5.01 -3.63 -24.37
N PHE A 478 -6.27 -3.60 -23.93
CA PHE A 478 -7.22 -4.69 -24.19
C PHE A 478 -8.18 -4.45 -25.36
N ASP A 479 -8.03 -3.34 -26.11
CA ASP A 479 -8.92 -2.95 -27.22
C ASP A 479 -10.41 -3.06 -26.85
N TRP A 480 -10.77 -2.53 -25.68
CA TRP A 480 -12.12 -2.64 -25.15
C TRP A 480 -13.10 -1.74 -25.93
N PRO A 481 -14.39 -2.14 -26.02
CA PRO A 481 -15.42 -1.26 -26.55
C PRO A 481 -15.40 0.09 -25.82
N GLY A 482 -15.47 1.21 -26.55
CA GLY A 482 -15.27 2.55 -25.98
C GLY A 482 -16.20 2.93 -24.82
N TRP A 483 -17.36 2.26 -24.69
CA TRP A 483 -18.24 2.45 -23.53
C TRP A 483 -17.62 1.99 -22.20
N VAL A 484 -16.70 1.02 -22.22
CA VAL A 484 -16.06 0.48 -21.01
C VAL A 484 -15.07 1.48 -20.41
N GLY A 485 -14.23 2.10 -21.25
CA GLY A 485 -13.39 3.23 -20.82
C GLY A 485 -14.24 4.39 -20.31
N GLY A 486 -15.38 4.63 -20.98
CA GLY A 486 -16.35 5.64 -20.58
C GLY A 486 -17.09 5.40 -19.24
N LEU A 487 -16.93 4.24 -18.60
CA LEU A 487 -17.46 3.99 -17.25
C LEU A 487 -16.62 4.64 -16.15
N SER A 488 -15.32 4.87 -16.40
CA SER A 488 -14.43 5.42 -15.39
C SER A 488 -14.66 6.93 -15.24
N PRO A 489 -15.02 7.44 -14.04
CA PRO A 489 -15.10 8.88 -13.79
C PRO A 489 -13.77 9.59 -14.07
N LEU A 490 -12.65 8.89 -13.87
CA LEU A 490 -11.30 9.41 -14.11
C LEU A 490 -11.01 9.55 -15.60
N ALA A 491 -11.50 8.64 -16.44
CA ALA A 491 -11.36 8.72 -17.90
C ALA A 491 -12.24 9.82 -18.53
N ARG A 492 -13.29 10.26 -17.82
CA ARG A 492 -14.15 11.39 -18.23
C ARG A 492 -13.62 12.74 -17.76
N THR A 493 -12.52 12.76 -17.01
CA THR A 493 -11.91 13.99 -16.51
C THR A 493 -10.86 14.45 -17.53
N PRO A 494 -10.86 15.73 -17.94
CA PRO A 494 -9.83 16.26 -18.84
C PRO A 494 -8.43 16.00 -18.27
N THR A 495 -7.53 15.43 -19.06
CA THR A 495 -6.19 15.03 -18.60
C THR A 495 -5.21 16.21 -18.62
N VAL A 496 -5.53 17.29 -17.90
CA VAL A 496 -4.64 18.47 -17.75
C VAL A 496 -3.30 18.04 -17.09
N PRO A 497 -2.13 18.49 -17.58
CA PRO A 497 -1.91 19.50 -18.63
C PRO A 497 -1.90 18.98 -20.07
N ALA A 498 -2.04 17.68 -20.31
CA ALA A 498 -2.04 17.09 -21.66
C ALA A 498 -3.23 17.56 -22.52
N GLU A 499 -4.37 17.82 -21.87
CA GLU A 499 -5.58 18.35 -22.50
C GLU A 499 -5.93 19.72 -21.94
N GLU A 500 -6.68 20.51 -22.71
CA GLU A 500 -7.27 21.75 -22.23
C GLU A 500 -8.33 21.50 -21.15
N TRP A 501 -8.45 22.44 -20.23
CA TRP A 501 -9.46 22.36 -19.19
C TRP A 501 -10.87 22.51 -19.77
N ALA A 502 -11.78 21.60 -19.41
CA ALA A 502 -13.18 21.65 -19.83
C ALA A 502 -14.14 21.56 -18.63
N ALA A 503 -15.01 22.56 -18.48
CA ALA A 503 -16.03 22.61 -17.43
C ALA A 503 -17.13 21.52 -17.54
N PRO A 504 -17.68 21.21 -18.74
CA PRO A 504 -18.88 20.37 -18.83
C PRO A 504 -18.73 18.96 -18.23
N PRO A 505 -17.65 18.20 -18.48
CA PRO A 505 -17.47 16.89 -17.86
C PRO A 505 -17.42 16.95 -16.33
N LEU A 506 -16.78 17.99 -15.78
CA LEU A 506 -16.64 18.20 -14.34
C LEU A 506 -17.99 18.50 -13.66
N LEU A 507 -18.85 19.28 -14.32
CA LEU A 507 -20.20 19.58 -13.82
C LEU A 507 -21.10 18.33 -13.81
N VAL A 508 -21.01 17.50 -14.86
CA VAL A 508 -21.75 16.23 -14.94
C VAL A 508 -21.32 15.27 -13.82
N LEU A 509 -20.00 15.13 -13.62
CA LEU A 509 -19.45 14.31 -12.53
C LEU A 509 -19.84 14.86 -11.15
N GLY A 510 -19.81 16.19 -10.97
CA GLY A 510 -20.24 16.83 -9.73
C GLY A 510 -21.73 16.58 -9.43
N GLY A 511 -22.59 16.70 -10.44
CA GLY A 511 -24.01 16.36 -10.33
C GLY A 511 -24.25 14.89 -9.97
N LEU A 512 -23.53 13.98 -10.62
CA LEU A 512 -23.60 12.54 -10.31
C LEU A 512 -23.14 12.24 -8.88
N ALA A 513 -22.03 12.83 -8.44
CA ALA A 513 -21.55 12.70 -7.06
C ALA A 513 -22.60 13.19 -6.06
N GLY A 514 -23.21 14.35 -6.31
CA GLY A 514 -24.30 14.90 -5.49
C GLY A 514 -25.50 13.97 -5.40
N ALA A 515 -25.92 13.39 -6.53
CA ALA A 515 -27.03 12.44 -6.57
C ALA A 515 -26.74 11.16 -5.77
N LEU A 516 -25.55 10.58 -5.93
CA LEU A 516 -25.13 9.39 -5.18
C LEU A 516 -25.04 9.64 -3.67
N LEU A 517 -24.51 10.80 -3.26
CA LEU A 517 -24.47 11.21 -1.85
C LEU A 517 -25.88 11.39 -1.27
N ALA A 518 -26.79 12.01 -2.02
CA ALA A 518 -28.18 12.17 -1.62
C ALA A 518 -28.90 10.82 -1.47
N LEU A 519 -28.65 9.88 -2.39
CA LEU A 519 -29.16 8.50 -2.30
C LEU A 519 -28.62 7.78 -1.05
N GLY A 520 -27.31 7.86 -0.79
CA GLY A 520 -26.70 7.24 0.39
C GLY A 520 -27.24 7.79 1.71
N LEU A 521 -27.33 9.11 1.84
CA LEU A 521 -27.91 9.78 3.01
C LEU A 521 -29.41 9.46 3.17
N GLY A 522 -30.16 9.49 2.07
CA GLY A 522 -31.59 9.17 2.04
C GLY A 522 -31.89 7.74 2.45
N ALA A 523 -31.13 6.78 1.93
CA ALA A 523 -31.24 5.36 2.27
C ALA A 523 -30.83 5.10 3.73
N PHE A 524 -29.71 5.68 4.19
CA PHE A 524 -29.24 5.54 5.57
C PHE A 524 -30.24 6.07 6.60
N ARG A 525 -30.96 7.15 6.27
CA ARG A 525 -32.02 7.68 7.13
C ARG A 525 -33.16 6.69 7.35
N ARG A 526 -33.47 5.86 6.36
CA ARG A 526 -34.64 4.95 6.37
C ARG A 526 -34.32 3.55 6.86
N ARG A 527 -33.09 3.05 6.68
CA ARG A 527 -32.72 1.69 7.09
C ARG A 527 -32.39 1.58 8.57
N ASP A 528 -32.56 0.41 9.17
CA ASP A 528 -32.10 0.14 10.52
C ASP A 528 -30.57 0.00 10.60
N LEU A 529 -30.05 0.18 11.82
CA LEU A 529 -28.65 -0.08 12.14
C LEU A 529 -28.44 -1.57 12.22
N THR A 530 -27.35 -2.07 11.65
CA THR A 530 -26.97 -3.46 11.90
C THR A 530 -26.22 -3.54 13.21
N THR A 531 -26.91 -3.95 14.27
CA THR A 531 -26.30 -4.27 15.56
C THR A 531 -25.77 -5.71 15.51
N ALA A 532 -24.67 -5.98 16.21
CA ALA A 532 -24.10 -7.34 16.32
C ALA A 532 -24.89 -8.20 17.32
#